data_AF-A0A7W7LHR2-F1
#
_entry.id   AF-A0A7W7LHR2-F1
#
_cell.length_a   1.000
_cell.length_b   1.000
_cell.length_c   1.000
_cell.angle_alpha   90.00
_cell.angle_beta   90.00
_cell.angle_gamma   90.00
#
_symmetry.space_group_name_H-M   'P 1'
#
loop_
_entity.id
_entity.type
_entity.pdbx_description
1 polymer ?
#
loop_
_entity_poly.entity_id
_entity_poly.type
_entity_poly.pdbx_seq_one_letter_code
_entity_poly.pdbx_strand_id
1 'polypeptide(L)'
;MKGQSRWIKAPSSRAHAGDGLAECTREFTSFGVAKKGEPTKVNGTPAIPLVVTDEADKGGSYTFYVATGSKPYILKAVYKSPELHSTTSFSAFDKPLDVRPPAKADVLDAGDIGR
;
A
#
# COMPACT_ATOMS: atom_id res chain seq x y z
N MET A 1 -10.83 -5.51 -24.54
CA MET A 1 -11.36 -4.50 -23.59
C MET A 1 -10.90 -3.12 -24.07
N LYS A 2 -11.80 -2.22 -24.49
CA LYS A 2 -11.44 -0.81 -24.73
C LYS A 2 -11.30 -0.17 -23.36
N GLY A 3 -10.07 0.17 -22.96
CA GLY A 3 -9.79 0.81 -21.68
C GLY A 3 -10.41 2.20 -21.59
N GLN A 4 -10.75 2.62 -20.37
CA GLN A 4 -11.03 4.02 -20.06
C GLN A 4 -9.86 4.89 -20.55
N SER A 5 -10.13 5.80 -21.49
CA SER A 5 -9.10 6.62 -22.14
C SER A 5 -9.07 8.06 -21.63
N ARG A 6 -9.89 8.40 -20.63
CA ARG A 6 -10.03 9.77 -20.12
C ARG A 6 -10.03 9.80 -18.60
N TRP A 7 -9.49 10.87 -18.07
CA TRP A 7 -9.39 11.20 -16.65
C TRP A 7 -10.49 12.18 -16.27
N ILE A 8 -11.08 12.04 -15.09
CA ILE A 8 -12.00 13.04 -14.54
C ILE A 8 -11.23 13.90 -13.56
N LYS A 9 -11.28 15.22 -13.77
CA LYS A 9 -10.66 16.17 -12.85
C LYS A 9 -11.53 16.33 -11.59
N ALA A 10 -10.90 16.16 -10.43
CA ALA A 10 -11.49 16.45 -9.13
C ALA A 10 -10.59 17.41 -8.35
N PRO A 11 -11.14 18.40 -7.62
CA PRO A 11 -10.38 19.26 -6.74
C PRO A 11 -9.85 18.45 -5.55
N SER A 12 -8.61 18.73 -5.15
CA SER A 12 -7.97 18.08 -4.01
C SER A 12 -8.69 18.30 -2.69
N SER A 13 -9.47 19.39 -2.56
CA SER A 13 -10.31 19.66 -1.39
C SER A 13 -11.43 18.65 -1.16
N ARG A 14 -11.74 17.80 -2.16
CA ARG A 14 -12.70 16.69 -2.03
C ARG A 14 -12.04 15.36 -1.67
N ALA A 15 -10.71 15.31 -1.50
CA ALA A 15 -10.02 14.08 -1.12
C ALA A 15 -10.24 13.76 0.37
N HIS A 16 -10.49 12.49 0.67
CA HIS A 16 -10.68 11.98 2.02
C HIS A 16 -9.74 10.82 2.33
N ALA A 17 -9.54 10.54 3.62
CA ALA A 17 -8.83 9.35 4.08
C ALA A 17 -9.46 8.09 3.46
N GLY A 18 -8.64 7.25 2.81
CA GLY A 18 -9.10 6.08 2.07
C GLY A 18 -9.12 6.24 0.55
N ASP A 19 -9.10 7.46 0.01
CA ASP A 19 -9.00 7.73 -1.45
C ASP A 19 -7.60 7.43 -2.03
N GLY A 20 -6.69 6.86 -1.22
CA GLY A 20 -5.31 6.59 -1.57
C GLY A 20 -4.34 7.62 -0.97
N LEU A 21 -3.63 8.36 -1.82
CA LEU A 21 -2.54 9.29 -1.44
C LEU A 21 -2.99 10.51 -0.60
N ALA A 22 -4.22 10.56 -0.11
CA ALA A 22 -4.67 11.58 0.84
C ALA A 22 -3.90 11.48 2.17
N GLU A 23 -3.36 10.30 2.50
CA GLU A 23 -2.49 10.07 3.64
C GLU A 23 -1.14 9.49 3.19
N CYS A 24 -0.08 10.31 3.26
CA CYS A 24 1.27 9.89 2.88
C CYS A 24 1.93 8.95 3.91
N THR A 25 1.56 9.08 5.18
CA THR A 25 2.11 8.29 6.28
C THR A 25 1.18 7.14 6.60
N ARG A 26 1.67 5.91 6.40
CA ARG A 26 1.03 4.72 6.98
C ARG A 26 1.71 4.39 8.29
N GLU A 27 0.98 4.55 9.38
CA GLU A 27 1.43 4.06 10.67
C GLU A 27 1.28 2.54 10.72
N PHE A 28 2.35 1.86 11.11
CA PHE A 28 2.25 0.48 11.57
C PHE A 28 2.06 0.56 13.08
N THR A 29 0.83 0.37 13.54
CA THR A 29 0.55 0.29 14.97
C THR A 29 1.35 -0.86 15.58
N SER A 30 1.91 -0.65 16.76
CA SER A 30 2.52 -1.73 17.52
C SER A 30 1.42 -2.52 18.20
N PHE A 31 1.10 -3.70 17.67
CA PHE A 31 0.14 -4.62 18.27
C PHE A 31 0.74 -6.04 18.36
N GLY A 32 0.23 -6.81 19.32
CA GLY A 32 0.65 -8.19 19.54
C GLY A 32 2.14 -8.37 19.85
N VAL A 33 2.58 -9.63 19.85
CA VAL A 33 3.99 -10.01 20.00
C VAL A 33 4.44 -10.66 18.70
N ALA A 34 5.46 -10.07 18.07
CA ALA A 34 6.02 -10.60 16.84
C ALA A 34 6.87 -11.84 17.08
N LYS A 35 6.57 -12.92 16.35
CA LYS A 35 7.37 -14.13 16.28
C LYS A 35 8.23 -14.09 15.03
N LYS A 36 9.55 -14.20 15.22
CA LYS A 36 10.52 -14.28 14.13
C LYS A 36 10.43 -15.65 13.48
N GLY A 37 10.28 -15.68 12.15
CA GLY A 37 10.38 -16.92 11.37
C GLY A 37 11.74 -17.08 10.69
N GLU A 38 11.84 -18.13 9.87
CA GLU A 38 13.06 -18.49 9.16
C GLU A 38 13.41 -17.48 8.05
N PRO A 39 14.71 -17.22 7.80
CA PRO A 39 15.14 -16.36 6.71
C PRO A 39 14.57 -16.77 5.35
N THR A 40 14.22 -15.77 4.54
CA THR A 40 13.62 -15.97 3.22
C THR A 40 14.05 -14.87 2.25
N LYS A 41 13.42 -14.83 1.06
CA LYS A 41 13.58 -13.76 0.08
C LYS A 41 12.23 -13.21 -0.36
N VAL A 42 12.16 -11.89 -0.54
CA VAL A 42 11.06 -11.20 -1.22
C VAL A 42 11.62 -10.49 -2.44
N ASN A 43 11.18 -10.90 -3.64
CA ASN A 43 11.66 -10.34 -4.91
C ASN A 43 13.20 -10.35 -5.03
N GLY A 44 13.85 -11.42 -4.56
CA GLY A 44 15.31 -11.56 -4.55
C GLY A 44 16.01 -10.91 -3.35
N THR A 45 15.35 -10.00 -2.62
CA THR A 45 15.90 -9.33 -1.44
C THR A 45 15.79 -10.24 -0.21
N PRO A 46 16.90 -10.52 0.51
CA PRO A 46 16.86 -11.26 1.77
C PRO A 46 15.97 -10.60 2.82
N ALA A 47 15.16 -11.40 3.50
CA ALA A 47 14.18 -10.92 4.46
C ALA A 47 13.98 -11.89 5.64
N ILE A 48 13.52 -11.34 6.77
CA ILE A 48 13.00 -12.10 7.92
C ILE A 48 11.49 -11.88 7.99
N PRO A 49 10.67 -12.94 8.02
CA PRO A 49 9.25 -12.83 8.32
C PRO A 49 9.03 -12.64 9.83
N LEU A 50 8.20 -11.66 10.17
CA LEU A 50 7.71 -11.39 11.52
C LEU A 50 6.21 -11.64 11.53
N VAL A 51 5.77 -12.67 12.27
CA VAL A 51 4.37 -13.06 12.36
C VAL A 51 3.77 -12.48 13.64
N VAL A 52 2.67 -11.76 13.51
CA VAL A 52 1.92 -11.18 14.62
C VAL A 52 0.49 -11.70 14.53
N THR A 53 0.00 -12.32 15.60
CA THR A 53 -1.43 -12.65 15.72
C THR A 53 -2.18 -11.38 16.10
N ASP A 54 -3.24 -11.08 15.34
CA ASP A 54 -4.21 -10.05 15.66
C ASP A 54 -5.34 -10.66 16.49
N GLU A 55 -5.20 -10.54 17.81
CA GLU A 55 -6.20 -11.03 18.76
C GLU A 55 -7.52 -10.25 18.69
N ALA A 56 -7.51 -9.04 18.11
CA ALA A 56 -8.71 -8.21 17.98
C ALA A 56 -9.60 -8.66 16.80
N ASP A 57 -9.03 -9.29 15.76
CA ASP A 57 -9.78 -9.82 14.62
C ASP A 57 -9.84 -11.35 14.61
N LYS A 58 -10.47 -11.93 15.64
CA LYS A 58 -10.82 -13.36 15.71
C LYS A 58 -9.67 -14.34 15.36
N GLY A 59 -8.41 -13.97 15.65
CA GLY A 59 -7.24 -14.77 15.33
C GLY A 59 -6.70 -14.60 13.92
N GLY A 60 -7.00 -13.48 13.26
CA GLY A 60 -6.30 -13.01 12.07
C GLY A 60 -4.79 -12.90 12.33
N SER A 61 -3.98 -12.95 11.28
CA SER A 61 -2.53 -12.87 11.41
C SER A 61 -1.91 -11.97 10.36
N TYR A 62 -0.97 -11.15 10.81
CA TYR A 62 -0.08 -10.40 9.95
C TYR A 62 1.25 -11.11 9.82
N THR A 63 1.79 -11.16 8.61
CA THR A 63 3.20 -11.48 8.37
C THR A 63 3.88 -10.30 7.68
N PHE A 64 4.80 -9.66 8.40
CA PHE A 64 5.65 -8.59 7.87
C PHE A 64 6.99 -9.17 7.44
N TYR A 65 7.34 -8.99 6.18
CA TYR A 65 8.63 -9.43 5.63
C TYR A 65 9.58 -8.23 5.66
N VAL A 66 10.58 -8.27 6.54
CA VAL A 66 11.50 -7.16 6.77
C VAL A 66 12.85 -7.47 6.14
N ALA A 67 13.38 -6.55 5.34
CA ALA A 67 14.68 -6.68 4.70
C ALA A 67 15.81 -6.90 5.73
N THR A 68 16.75 -7.77 5.42
CA THR A 68 17.96 -7.94 6.25
C THR A 68 19.05 -7.00 5.75
N GLY A 69 19.61 -6.17 6.64
CA GLY A 69 20.68 -5.24 6.31
C GLY A 69 20.66 -4.00 7.20
N SER A 70 21.33 -2.94 6.76
CA SER A 70 21.42 -1.68 7.51
C SER A 70 20.09 -0.92 7.58
N LYS A 71 19.21 -1.11 6.59
CA LYS A 71 17.88 -0.48 6.54
C LYS A 71 16.79 -1.56 6.53
N PRO A 72 16.04 -1.73 7.64
CA PRO A 72 15.06 -2.81 7.79
C PRO A 72 13.72 -2.42 7.15
N TYR A 73 13.68 -2.22 5.83
CA TYR A 73 12.44 -1.90 5.14
C TYR A 73 11.44 -3.07 5.20
N ILE A 74 10.17 -2.77 5.43
CA ILE A 74 9.07 -3.74 5.24
C ILE A 74 8.88 -3.91 3.74
N LEU A 75 9.20 -5.09 3.21
CA LEU A 75 9.09 -5.40 1.77
C LEU A 75 7.70 -5.89 1.40
N LYS A 76 7.01 -6.55 2.33
CA LYS A 76 5.69 -7.15 2.12
C LYS A 76 4.95 -7.28 3.44
N ALA A 77 3.67 -6.98 3.44
CA ALA A 77 2.74 -7.28 4.53
C ALA A 77 1.64 -8.20 4.00
N VAL A 78 1.41 -9.31 4.68
CA VAL A 78 0.35 -10.26 4.37
C VAL A 78 -0.60 -10.30 5.54
N TYR A 79 -1.88 -10.06 5.30
CA TYR A 79 -2.93 -10.26 6.30
C TYR A 79 -3.75 -11.48 5.93
N LYS A 80 -4.02 -12.36 6.91
CA LYS A 80 -4.85 -13.55 6.74
C LYS A 80 -5.79 -13.71 7.91
N SER A 81 -7.08 -13.76 7.62
CA SER A 81 -8.15 -14.25 8.47
C SER A 81 -9.01 -15.25 7.68
N PRO A 82 -10.00 -15.92 8.31
CA PRO A 82 -10.93 -16.79 7.57
C PRO A 82 -11.72 -16.06 6.47
N GLU A 83 -11.96 -14.77 6.66
CA GLU A 83 -12.82 -13.97 5.78
C GLU A 83 -12.01 -13.13 4.77
N LEU A 84 -10.78 -12.75 5.12
CA LEU A 84 -9.97 -11.83 4.33
C LEU A 84 -8.53 -12.32 4.17
N HIS A 85 -8.03 -12.25 2.94
CA HIS A 85 -6.62 -12.40 2.65
C HIS A 85 -6.16 -11.23 1.78
N SER A 86 -5.24 -10.42 2.30
CA SER A 86 -4.66 -9.31 1.57
C SER A 86 -3.14 -9.39 1.57
N THR A 87 -2.53 -8.88 0.50
CA THR A 87 -1.08 -8.78 0.36
C THR A 87 -0.74 -7.40 -0.18
N THR A 88 0.11 -6.69 0.57
CA THR A 88 0.65 -5.40 0.17
C THR A 88 2.16 -5.55 0.02
N SER A 89 2.70 -5.13 -1.14
CA SER A 89 4.15 -5.16 -1.41
C SER A 89 4.68 -3.73 -1.51
N PHE A 90 5.87 -3.51 -0.98
CA PHE A 90 6.54 -2.22 -0.97
C PHE A 90 7.89 -2.33 -1.68
N SER A 91 8.25 -1.31 -2.45
CA SER A 91 9.50 -1.27 -3.21
C SER A 91 9.87 0.17 -3.53
N ALA A 92 11.01 0.36 -4.22
CA ALA A 92 11.48 1.67 -4.66
C ALA A 92 11.62 2.71 -3.51
N PHE A 93 11.98 2.25 -2.31
CA PHE A 93 12.24 3.11 -1.15
C PHE A 93 13.26 4.20 -1.49
N ASP A 94 13.03 5.39 -0.93
CA ASP A 94 13.84 6.59 -1.10
C ASP A 94 13.98 7.08 -2.56
N LYS A 95 13.26 6.50 -3.52
CA LYS A 95 13.27 6.98 -4.91
C LYS A 95 12.27 8.13 -5.07
N PRO A 96 12.66 9.22 -5.76
CA PRO A 96 11.75 10.31 -6.05
C PRO A 96 10.62 9.84 -6.97
N LEU A 97 9.42 10.35 -6.71
CA LEU A 97 8.24 10.09 -7.54
C LEU A 97 8.03 11.28 -8.50
N ASP A 98 8.01 11.01 -9.79
CA ASP A 98 7.71 12.00 -10.83
C ASP A 98 6.22 11.92 -11.20
N VAL A 99 5.37 12.64 -10.46
CA VAL A 99 3.94 12.71 -10.73
C VAL A 99 3.67 13.87 -11.69
N ARG A 100 3.10 13.56 -12.86
CA ARG A 100 2.69 14.55 -13.86
C ARG A 100 1.19 14.45 -14.11
N PRO A 101 0.50 15.59 -14.34
CA PRO A 101 -0.90 15.54 -14.74
C PRO A 101 -1.03 14.82 -16.09
N PRO A 102 -2.17 14.16 -16.36
CA PRO A 102 -2.48 13.66 -17.69
C PRO A 102 -2.47 14.79 -18.73
N ALA A 103 -2.32 14.43 -20.01
CA ALA A 103 -2.42 15.40 -21.09
C ALA A 103 -3.82 16.06 -21.08
N LYS A 104 -3.89 17.37 -21.33
CA LYS A 104 -5.15 18.13 -21.27
C LYS A 104 -6.27 17.53 -22.13
N ALA A 105 -5.93 17.00 -23.31
CA ALA A 105 -6.89 16.37 -24.23
C ALA A 105 -7.54 15.11 -23.65
N ASP A 106 -6.92 14.49 -22.65
CA ASP A 106 -7.39 13.27 -21.99
C ASP A 106 -8.11 13.56 -20.67
N VAL A 107 -8.28 14.83 -20.29
CA VAL A 107 -8.95 15.22 -19.04
C VAL A 107 -10.33 15.80 -19.33
N LEU A 108 -11.33 15.29 -18.62
CA LEU A 108 -12.69 15.83 -18.55
C LEU A 108 -12.83 16.65 -17.27
N ASP A 109 -13.19 17.93 -17.41
CA ASP A 109 -13.59 18.75 -16.27
C ASP A 109 -15.12 18.68 -16.12
N ALA A 110 -15.58 18.17 -14.98
CA ALA A 110 -17.02 18.08 -14.70
C ALA A 110 -17.71 19.46 -14.66
N GLY A 111 -16.95 20.54 -14.45
CA GLY A 111 -17.45 21.92 -14.55
C GLY A 111 -17.84 22.34 -15.96
N ASP A 112 -17.36 21.66 -17.00
CA ASP A 112 -17.63 21.98 -18.41
C ASP A 112 -18.87 21.25 -18.97
N ILE A 113 -19.41 20.25 -18.26
CA ILE A 113 -20.49 19.36 -18.73
C ILE A 113 -21.89 19.91 -18.39
N GLY A 114 -21.96 21.06 -17.72
CA GLY A 114 -23.19 21.72 -17.27
C GLY A 114 -23.47 23.09 -17.90
N ARG A 115 -22.87 23.40 -19.06
CA ARG A 115 -23.11 24.61 -19.86
C ARG A 115 -23.72 24.29 -21.21
#